data_AF-A0A835YNE5-F1
#
_entry.id   AF-A0A835YNE5-F1
#
_cell.length_a   1.000
_cell.length_b   1.000
_cell.length_c   1.000
_cell.angle_alpha   90.00
_cell.angle_beta   90.00
_cell.angle_gamma   90.00
#
_symmetry.space_group_name_H-M   'P 1'
#
loop_
_entity.id
_entity.type
_entity.pdbx_description
1 polymer ?
#
loop_
_entity_poly.entity_id
_entity_poly.type
_entity_poly.pdbx_seq_one_letter_code
_entity_poly.pdbx_strand_id
1 'polypeptide(L)'
;MRMGVTDSVRAVVMTALNTAEGEGQLKGTPLEKLQALLTAAKERGMSAERLFEFFAPAGSATMTADDFERALRELSPQHFPLSAAELDELMAHFDANRNGRIELSEFMEFCMAIPSLAWKAERARRMSAVDGPEALTEAARNSERRRSTCKAVDLGEKIHDRKMFFWRSQQNLDVVLHENIGEGVVIISTRSFDRDLTFPPIFVEASRIPIARAQINKAVDDKELSVVDKRQAFPPQSHHAQIAKRQEGSRQEPISTQERAELYEATRKELISEYLLNRLKVPDDANKPPGLSAAAKSPKRSTSPKSVAAAAMAAEAPFLQRLSTDGAGSVLCTRGLMVSKPYRFPTARRGSVDDFRRASLELQRLVGETSGLIDVAEAKAEEAGRTVTRARRLSTDMKLPSSHSNAWNDDYGADNGGSGSESDEASYEDEGKDAKQG
;
A
#
# COMPACT_ATOMS: atom_id res chain seq x y z
N MET A 1 24.90 15.78 4.32
CA MET A 1 24.57 16.45 3.04
C MET A 1 23.07 16.32 2.81
N ARG A 2 22.41 17.29 2.17
CA ARG A 2 21.11 17.06 1.52
C ARG A 2 21.42 16.57 0.11
N MET A 3 20.88 15.41 -0.28
CA MET A 3 20.94 14.97 -1.69
C MET A 3 20.01 15.86 -2.51
N GLY A 4 20.32 16.04 -3.80
CA GLY A 4 19.45 16.71 -4.75
C GLY A 4 18.13 15.94 -4.92
N VAL A 5 17.08 16.63 -5.36
CA VAL A 5 15.81 15.98 -5.71
C VAL A 5 16.03 14.97 -6.84
N THR A 6 16.88 15.34 -7.80
CA THR A 6 17.41 14.50 -8.89
C THR A 6 18.09 13.23 -8.37
N ASP A 7 19.00 13.35 -7.40
CA ASP A 7 19.75 12.22 -6.83
C ASP A 7 18.81 11.21 -6.16
N SER A 8 17.79 11.73 -5.45
CA SER A 8 16.76 10.92 -4.79
C SER A 8 15.90 10.16 -5.81
N VAL A 9 15.53 10.80 -6.93
CA VAL A 9 14.83 10.11 -8.04
C VAL A 9 15.74 9.07 -8.68
N ARG A 10 16.98 9.43 -9.05
CA ARG A 10 17.98 8.52 -9.64
C ARG A 10 18.17 7.28 -8.78
N ALA A 11 18.36 7.43 -7.46
CA ALA A 11 18.53 6.31 -6.54
C ALA A 11 17.34 5.33 -6.56
N VAL A 12 16.10 5.83 -6.66
CA VAL A 12 14.91 4.97 -6.76
C VAL A 12 14.79 4.31 -8.15
N VAL A 13 15.20 4.98 -9.24
CA VAL A 13 15.21 4.37 -10.59
C VAL A 13 16.30 3.30 -10.71
N MET A 14 17.52 3.54 -10.19
CA MET A 14 18.56 2.50 -10.10
C MET A 14 18.09 1.31 -9.25
N THR A 15 17.35 1.58 -8.17
CA THR A 15 16.75 0.50 -7.36
C THR A 15 15.62 -0.22 -8.10
N ALA A 16 14.99 0.39 -9.11
CA ALA A 16 13.99 -0.23 -9.97
C ALA A 16 14.62 -1.16 -11.02
N LEU A 17 15.69 -0.70 -11.68
CA LEU A 17 16.52 -1.48 -12.61
C LEU A 17 16.94 -2.82 -12.00
N ASN A 18 17.66 -2.76 -10.87
CA ASN A 18 18.21 -3.94 -10.20
C ASN A 18 17.15 -5.01 -9.84
N THR A 19 15.87 -4.62 -9.64
CA THR A 19 14.77 -5.58 -9.44
C THR A 19 14.18 -6.09 -10.75
N ALA A 20 14.00 -5.24 -11.77
CA ALA A 20 13.57 -5.70 -13.10
C ALA A 20 14.60 -6.66 -13.73
N GLU A 21 15.88 -6.51 -13.41
CA GLU A 21 16.95 -7.46 -13.71
C GLU A 21 16.82 -8.76 -12.90
N GLY A 22 16.67 -8.65 -11.57
CA GLY A 22 16.55 -9.80 -10.67
C GLY A 22 15.34 -10.70 -10.92
N GLU A 23 14.22 -10.12 -11.36
CA GLU A 23 13.02 -10.86 -11.81
C GLU A 23 13.16 -11.42 -13.24
N GLY A 24 14.23 -11.06 -13.97
CA GLY A 24 14.45 -11.46 -15.36
C GLY A 24 13.61 -10.71 -16.39
N GLN A 25 12.92 -9.64 -15.97
CA GLN A 25 11.95 -8.86 -16.75
C GLN A 25 12.57 -8.06 -17.89
N LEU A 26 13.87 -7.77 -17.88
CA LEU A 26 14.56 -7.02 -18.95
C LEU A 26 14.88 -7.86 -20.22
N LYS A 27 14.26 -9.03 -20.38
CA LYS A 27 14.34 -9.85 -21.59
C LYS A 27 13.23 -9.46 -22.57
N GLY A 28 13.56 -8.59 -23.52
CA GLY A 28 12.65 -8.14 -24.56
C GLY A 28 13.25 -7.03 -25.42
N THR A 29 12.40 -6.43 -26.23
CA THR A 29 12.66 -5.20 -26.98
C THR A 29 13.08 -4.04 -26.06
N PRO A 30 13.72 -2.98 -26.60
CA PRO A 30 13.95 -1.72 -25.87
C PRO A 30 12.68 -1.17 -25.20
N LEU A 31 11.55 -1.28 -25.89
CA LEU A 31 10.23 -0.84 -25.40
C LEU A 31 9.78 -1.63 -24.17
N GLU A 32 9.88 -2.96 -24.19
CA GLU A 32 9.49 -3.81 -23.06
C GLU A 32 10.37 -3.58 -21.82
N LYS A 33 11.69 -3.41 -22.02
CA LYS A 33 12.62 -3.03 -20.95
C LYS A 33 12.22 -1.69 -20.30
N LEU A 34 11.84 -0.71 -21.11
CA LEU A 34 11.40 0.61 -20.65
C LEU A 34 10.04 0.54 -19.92
N GLN A 35 9.09 -0.25 -20.41
CA GLN A 35 7.81 -0.47 -19.72
C GLN A 35 8.00 -1.18 -18.36
N ALA A 36 8.96 -2.11 -18.28
CA ALA A 36 9.35 -2.75 -17.02
C ALA A 36 10.00 -1.75 -16.05
N LEU A 37 10.95 -0.92 -16.52
CA LEU A 37 11.57 0.18 -15.76
C LEU A 37 10.50 1.11 -15.16
N LEU A 38 9.63 1.67 -16.01
CA LEU A 38 8.60 2.62 -15.61
C LEU A 38 7.59 1.99 -14.63
N THR A 39 7.27 0.71 -14.78
CA THR A 39 6.42 -0.03 -13.83
C THR A 39 7.12 -0.26 -12.49
N ALA A 40 8.36 -0.77 -12.48
CA ALA A 40 9.11 -1.01 -11.25
C ALA A 40 9.42 0.29 -10.48
N ALA A 41 9.56 1.41 -11.18
CA ALA A 41 9.63 2.76 -10.63
C ALA A 41 8.29 3.24 -10.05
N LYS A 42 7.18 2.99 -10.76
CA LYS A 42 5.82 3.36 -10.30
C LYS A 42 5.42 2.60 -9.04
N GLU A 43 5.80 1.33 -8.93
CA GLU A 43 5.56 0.49 -7.75
C GLU A 43 6.40 0.91 -6.53
N ARG A 44 7.52 1.62 -6.74
CA ARG A 44 8.29 2.32 -5.70
C ARG A 44 7.70 3.68 -5.31
N GLY A 45 6.56 4.05 -5.86
CA GLY A 45 5.81 5.26 -5.50
C GLY A 45 6.16 6.52 -6.30
N MET A 46 6.98 6.43 -7.36
CA MET A 46 7.22 7.59 -8.23
C MET A 46 5.96 7.96 -9.03
N SER A 47 5.80 9.25 -9.34
CA SER A 47 4.76 9.72 -10.25
C SER A 47 5.26 9.76 -11.70
N ALA A 48 4.36 9.90 -12.67
CA ALA A 48 4.78 10.01 -14.08
C ALA A 48 5.54 11.32 -14.30
N GLU A 49 5.13 12.40 -13.62
CA GLU A 49 5.79 13.70 -13.60
C GLU A 49 7.22 13.60 -13.03
N ARG A 50 7.41 12.89 -11.91
CA ARG A 50 8.75 12.66 -11.33
C ARG A 50 9.66 11.80 -12.21
N LEU A 51 9.10 10.96 -13.08
CA LEU A 51 9.86 10.22 -14.08
C LEU A 51 10.21 11.12 -15.27
N PHE A 52 9.26 11.95 -15.75
CA PHE A 52 9.52 12.93 -16.79
C PHE A 52 10.60 13.96 -16.38
N GLU A 53 10.55 14.47 -15.14
CA GLU A 53 11.59 15.32 -14.53
C GLU A 53 13.00 14.71 -14.49
N PHE A 54 13.12 13.39 -14.65
CA PHE A 54 14.40 12.70 -14.72
C PHE A 54 14.95 12.61 -16.15
N PHE A 55 14.08 12.45 -17.16
CA PHE A 55 14.49 12.41 -18.57
C PHE A 55 14.68 13.80 -19.16
N ALA A 56 13.78 14.74 -18.87
CA ALA A 56 13.83 16.11 -19.39
C ALA A 56 14.92 16.96 -18.71
N PRO A 57 15.51 17.94 -19.41
CA PRO A 57 16.36 18.96 -18.79
C PRO A 57 15.65 19.70 -17.65
N ALA A 58 16.40 20.10 -16.62
CA ALA A 58 15.85 20.77 -15.45
C ALA A 58 15.10 22.07 -15.83
N GLY A 59 13.76 22.05 -15.69
CA GLY A 59 12.88 23.16 -16.05
C GLY A 59 12.30 23.11 -17.47
N SER A 60 12.60 22.09 -18.27
CA SER A 60 11.95 21.89 -19.58
C SER A 60 10.59 21.20 -19.44
N ALA A 61 9.63 21.64 -20.26
CA ALA A 61 8.32 20.99 -20.41
C ALA A 61 8.29 19.89 -21.48
N THR A 62 9.36 19.74 -22.25
CA THR A 62 9.55 18.74 -23.31
C THR A 62 10.92 18.09 -23.21
N MET A 63 11.07 16.85 -23.66
CA MET A 63 12.38 16.19 -23.83
C MET A 63 12.66 15.94 -25.32
N THR A 64 13.92 16.02 -25.71
CA THR A 64 14.41 15.66 -27.05
C THR A 64 14.82 14.19 -27.11
N ALA A 65 15.08 13.65 -28.31
CA ALA A 65 15.69 12.33 -28.47
C ALA A 65 17.06 12.25 -27.76
N ASP A 66 17.91 13.26 -27.93
CA ASP A 66 19.23 13.38 -27.30
C ASP A 66 19.14 13.36 -25.76
N ASP A 67 18.16 14.05 -25.18
CA ASP A 67 17.91 14.05 -23.73
C ASP A 67 17.47 12.68 -23.24
N PHE A 68 16.61 12.01 -23.99
CA PHE A 68 16.09 10.70 -23.65
C PHE A 68 17.18 9.62 -23.74
N GLU A 69 18.00 9.65 -24.81
CA GLU A 69 19.18 8.80 -24.97
C GLU A 69 20.20 9.03 -23.84
N ARG A 70 20.51 10.30 -23.54
CA ARG A 70 21.41 10.70 -22.46
C ARG A 70 20.91 10.16 -21.11
N ALA A 71 19.63 10.36 -20.78
CA ALA A 71 19.06 9.91 -19.52
C ALA A 71 19.00 8.37 -19.41
N LEU A 72 18.72 7.63 -20.49
CA LEU A 72 18.79 6.17 -20.50
C LEU A 72 20.23 5.65 -20.36
N ARG A 73 21.21 6.32 -21.00
CA ARG A 73 22.64 6.04 -20.84
C ARG A 73 23.14 6.39 -19.43
N GLU A 74 22.63 7.44 -18.79
CA GLU A 74 22.90 7.78 -17.39
C GLU A 74 22.29 6.77 -16.40
N LEU A 75 21.23 6.05 -16.78
CA LEU A 75 20.62 4.99 -15.97
C LEU A 75 21.36 3.66 -16.06
N SER A 76 21.58 3.12 -17.26
CA SER A 76 22.51 2.00 -17.43
C SER A 76 23.08 1.92 -18.84
N PRO A 77 24.38 2.24 -19.02
CA PRO A 77 25.11 1.98 -20.26
C PRO A 77 25.15 0.50 -20.65
N GLN A 78 24.86 -0.42 -19.72
CA GLN A 78 24.98 -1.87 -19.92
C GLN A 78 23.64 -2.54 -20.27
N HIS A 79 22.48 -1.91 -19.97
CA HIS A 79 21.16 -2.54 -20.16
C HIS A 79 20.33 -1.89 -21.28
N PHE A 80 20.65 -0.63 -21.60
CA PHE A 80 20.13 0.12 -22.76
C PHE A 80 21.25 0.49 -23.76
N PRO A 81 21.95 -0.49 -24.37
CA PRO A 81 22.80 -0.25 -25.54
C PRO A 81 21.92 -0.03 -26.78
N LEU A 82 21.28 1.13 -26.87
CA LEU A 82 20.42 1.50 -27.99
C LEU A 82 21.25 1.92 -29.20
N SER A 83 20.91 1.38 -30.37
CA SER A 83 21.25 2.01 -31.65
C SER A 83 20.34 3.21 -31.93
N ALA A 84 20.74 4.10 -32.83
CA ALA A 84 19.93 5.26 -33.23
C ALA A 84 18.54 4.83 -33.77
N ALA A 85 18.47 3.72 -34.53
CA ALA A 85 17.20 3.20 -35.05
C ALA A 85 16.26 2.69 -33.94
N GLU A 86 16.79 2.09 -32.87
CA GLU A 86 15.99 1.69 -31.70
C GLU A 86 15.56 2.90 -30.85
N LEU A 87 16.37 3.97 -30.83
CA LEU A 87 15.98 5.24 -30.23
C LEU A 87 14.85 5.91 -31.02
N ASP A 88 14.95 5.95 -32.35
CA ASP A 88 13.90 6.48 -33.23
C ASP A 88 12.59 5.69 -33.09
N GLU A 89 12.65 4.35 -33.02
CA GLU A 89 11.49 3.48 -32.78
C GLU A 89 10.87 3.74 -31.39
N LEU A 90 11.70 3.88 -30.35
CA LEU A 90 11.23 4.28 -29.01
C LEU A 90 10.56 5.66 -29.03
N MET A 91 11.19 6.67 -29.64
CA MET A 91 10.65 8.02 -29.75
C MET A 91 9.29 8.01 -30.48
N ALA A 92 9.15 7.23 -31.55
CA ALA A 92 7.89 7.08 -32.30
C ALA A 92 6.75 6.40 -31.50
N HIS A 93 7.04 5.76 -30.37
CA HIS A 93 6.03 5.27 -29.43
C HIS A 93 5.55 6.32 -28.41
N PHE A 94 6.28 7.43 -28.25
CA PHE A 94 5.90 8.55 -27.37
C PHE A 94 5.39 9.76 -28.14
N ASP A 95 6.11 10.22 -29.16
CA ASP A 95 5.80 11.39 -29.98
C ASP A 95 4.61 11.11 -30.91
N ALA A 96 3.41 11.14 -30.33
CA ALA A 96 2.16 10.84 -31.00
C ALA A 96 1.79 11.92 -32.02
N ASN A 97 2.21 13.16 -31.78
CA ASN A 97 1.96 14.30 -32.66
C ASN A 97 3.03 14.49 -33.77
N ARG A 98 4.20 13.84 -33.62
CA ARG A 98 5.35 13.83 -34.55
C ARG A 98 6.10 15.16 -34.68
N ASN A 99 6.35 15.84 -33.55
CA ASN A 99 7.12 17.09 -33.54
C ASN A 99 8.63 16.93 -33.27
N GLY A 100 9.11 15.70 -33.02
CA GLY A 100 10.51 15.39 -32.68
C GLY A 100 10.85 15.57 -31.20
N ARG A 101 9.85 15.71 -30.33
CA ARG A 101 9.98 15.87 -28.87
C ARG A 101 8.84 15.14 -28.18
N ILE A 102 9.05 14.77 -26.93
CA ILE A 102 8.02 14.16 -26.09
C ILE A 102 7.53 15.21 -25.10
N GLU A 103 6.23 15.53 -25.15
CA GLU A 103 5.57 16.34 -24.13
C GLU A 103 5.23 15.53 -22.86
N LEU A 104 5.07 16.21 -21.71
CA LEU A 104 4.66 15.56 -20.46
C LEU A 104 3.30 14.84 -20.59
N SER A 105 2.38 15.42 -21.37
CA SER A 105 1.10 14.84 -21.80
C SER A 105 1.30 13.47 -22.45
N GLU A 106 2.12 13.40 -23.49
CA GLU A 106 2.37 12.18 -24.27
C GLU A 106 3.10 11.10 -23.46
N PHE A 107 4.14 11.50 -22.70
CA PHE A 107 4.82 10.60 -21.77
C PHE A 107 3.86 10.01 -20.73
N MET A 108 2.92 10.83 -20.23
CA MET A 108 1.87 10.36 -19.32
C MET A 108 0.88 9.42 -20.01
N GLU A 109 0.43 9.71 -21.23
CA GLU A 109 -0.48 8.82 -21.97
C GLU A 109 0.16 7.46 -22.24
N PHE A 110 1.43 7.44 -22.68
CA PHE A 110 2.21 6.21 -22.79
C PHE A 110 2.26 5.44 -21.46
N CYS A 111 2.63 6.12 -20.37
CA CYS A 111 2.67 5.49 -19.04
C CYS A 111 1.31 4.93 -18.61
N MET A 112 0.20 5.62 -18.88
CA MET A 112 -1.14 5.11 -18.58
C MET A 112 -1.52 3.91 -19.46
N ALA A 113 -1.00 3.81 -20.68
CA ALA A 113 -1.28 2.72 -21.62
C ALA A 113 -0.64 1.38 -21.20
N ILE A 114 0.49 1.41 -20.48
CA ILE A 114 1.21 0.21 -19.99
C ILE A 114 0.25 -0.72 -19.21
N PRO A 115 0.16 -2.02 -19.54
CA PRO A 115 -0.87 -2.91 -19.01
C PRO A 115 -0.69 -3.35 -17.54
N SER A 116 0.16 -2.69 -16.74
CA SER A 116 0.44 -3.08 -15.35
C SER A 116 -0.68 -2.69 -14.37
N LEU A 117 -0.71 -3.35 -13.20
CA LEU A 117 -1.67 -3.02 -12.14
C LEU A 117 -1.42 -1.63 -11.54
N ALA A 118 -0.14 -1.24 -11.41
CA ALA A 118 0.26 0.05 -10.89
C ALA A 118 -0.21 1.22 -11.77
N TRP A 119 -0.10 1.09 -13.09
CA TRP A 119 -0.58 2.09 -14.04
C TRP A 119 -2.11 2.08 -14.19
N LYS A 120 -2.77 0.92 -14.11
CA LYS A 120 -4.25 0.83 -14.01
C LYS A 120 -4.79 1.55 -12.77
N ALA A 121 -4.14 1.40 -11.61
CA ALA A 121 -4.51 2.11 -10.38
C ALA A 121 -4.25 3.61 -10.47
N GLU A 122 -3.18 4.04 -11.14
CA GLU A 122 -2.90 5.46 -11.42
C GLU A 122 -3.97 6.07 -12.35
N ARG A 123 -4.30 5.39 -13.45
CA ARG A 123 -5.34 5.81 -14.40
C ARG A 123 -6.69 5.97 -13.69
N ALA A 124 -7.06 5.03 -12.84
CA ALA A 124 -8.28 5.09 -12.02
C ALA A 124 -8.29 6.31 -11.08
N ARG A 125 -7.18 6.59 -10.37
CA ARG A 125 -7.04 7.80 -9.53
C ARG A 125 -7.24 9.07 -10.35
N ARG A 126 -6.60 9.19 -11.51
CA ARG A 126 -6.66 10.40 -12.34
C ARG A 126 -8.05 10.64 -12.92
N MET A 127 -8.73 9.60 -13.44
CA MET A 127 -10.11 9.73 -13.90
C MET A 127 -11.03 10.21 -12.76
N SER A 128 -10.94 9.60 -11.57
CA SER A 128 -11.71 10.06 -10.40
C SER A 128 -11.37 11.46 -9.89
N ALA A 129 -10.21 12.03 -10.27
CA ALA A 129 -9.83 13.40 -9.92
C ALA A 129 -10.33 14.43 -10.95
N VAL A 130 -10.42 14.07 -12.23
CA VAL A 130 -10.96 14.92 -13.31
C VAL A 130 -12.45 15.17 -13.13
N ASP A 131 -13.20 14.15 -12.70
CA ASP A 131 -14.63 14.28 -12.39
C ASP A 131 -14.91 15.13 -11.11
N GLY A 132 -13.86 15.58 -10.41
CA GLY A 132 -13.92 16.48 -9.28
C GLY A 132 -14.30 15.84 -7.93
N PRO A 133 -14.26 16.62 -6.83
CA PRO A 133 -14.60 16.12 -5.49
C PRO A 133 -16.07 15.69 -5.39
N GLU A 134 -16.95 16.27 -6.21
CA GLU A 134 -18.37 15.91 -6.26
C GLU A 134 -18.59 14.51 -6.85
N ALA A 135 -17.88 14.14 -7.92
CA ALA A 135 -17.95 12.78 -8.46
C ALA A 135 -17.18 11.76 -7.60
N LEU A 136 -16.12 12.15 -6.89
CA LEU A 136 -15.56 11.31 -5.80
C LEU A 136 -16.61 11.08 -4.70
N THR A 137 -17.39 12.09 -4.36
CA THR A 137 -18.49 11.99 -3.38
C THR A 137 -19.65 11.14 -3.91
N GLU A 138 -20.02 11.27 -5.19
CA GLU A 138 -21.09 10.47 -5.79
C GLU A 138 -20.63 9.04 -6.12
N ALA A 139 -19.36 8.80 -6.43
CA ALA A 139 -18.77 7.46 -6.53
C ALA A 139 -18.65 6.78 -5.16
N ALA A 140 -18.34 7.55 -4.10
CA ALA A 140 -18.42 7.08 -2.73
C ALA A 140 -19.88 6.75 -2.35
N ARG A 141 -20.84 7.65 -2.60
CA ARG A 141 -22.28 7.40 -2.41
C ARG A 141 -22.81 6.25 -3.25
N ASN A 142 -22.32 6.03 -4.47
CA ASN A 142 -22.76 4.92 -5.33
C ASN A 142 -22.12 3.60 -4.88
N SER A 143 -20.90 3.64 -4.33
CA SER A 143 -20.30 2.52 -3.59
C SER A 143 -21.09 2.22 -2.30
N GLU A 144 -21.59 3.25 -1.61
CA GLU A 144 -22.43 3.13 -0.41
C GLU A 144 -23.84 2.63 -0.75
N ARG A 145 -24.43 3.07 -1.88
CA ARG A 145 -25.67 2.52 -2.43
C ARG A 145 -25.48 1.06 -2.80
N ARG A 146 -24.37 0.69 -3.46
CA ARG A 146 -23.99 -0.71 -3.73
C ARG A 146 -23.84 -1.52 -2.45
N ARG A 147 -23.19 -0.97 -1.41
CA ARG A 147 -23.14 -1.58 -0.06
C ARG A 147 -24.53 -1.71 0.60
N SER A 148 -25.44 -0.77 0.38
CA SER A 148 -26.82 -0.87 0.91
C SER A 148 -27.70 -1.86 0.12
N THR A 149 -27.36 -2.14 -1.15
CA THR A 149 -27.95 -3.23 -1.93
C THR A 149 -27.28 -4.59 -1.69
N CYS A 150 -26.07 -4.62 -1.13
CA CYS A 150 -25.56 -5.82 -0.49
C CYS A 150 -26.48 -6.11 0.70
N LYS A 151 -27.38 -7.09 0.54
CA LYS A 151 -28.03 -7.75 1.67
C LYS A 151 -26.95 -8.04 2.73
N ALA A 152 -27.28 -7.91 4.01
CA ALA A 152 -26.36 -8.29 5.07
C ALA A 152 -25.99 -9.77 4.90
N VAL A 153 -24.82 -10.02 4.32
CA VAL A 153 -24.31 -11.37 4.08
C VAL A 153 -24.00 -11.95 5.44
N ASP A 154 -24.66 -13.05 5.80
CA ASP A 154 -24.30 -13.80 6.99
C ASP A 154 -22.82 -14.17 6.87
N LEU A 155 -22.02 -13.78 7.88
CA LEU A 155 -20.59 -14.05 7.85
C LEU A 155 -20.32 -15.56 7.83
N GLY A 156 -21.23 -16.37 8.39
CA GLY A 156 -21.03 -17.80 8.53
C GLY A 156 -20.02 -18.15 9.63
N GLU A 157 -19.58 -19.40 9.62
CA GLU A 157 -18.76 -19.97 10.68
C GLU A 157 -17.33 -19.39 10.66
N LYS A 158 -16.79 -18.98 11.82
CA LYS A 158 -15.42 -18.48 11.91
C LYS A 158 -14.41 -19.65 11.85
N ILE A 159 -13.81 -19.85 10.68
CA ILE A 159 -12.87 -20.95 10.42
C ILE A 159 -11.42 -20.66 10.84
N HIS A 160 -11.02 -19.38 10.96
CA HIS A 160 -9.69 -18.98 11.44
C HIS A 160 -9.70 -17.61 12.10
N ASP A 161 -8.80 -17.38 13.05
CA ASP A 161 -8.63 -16.11 13.77
C ASP A 161 -7.17 -16.00 14.24
N ARG A 162 -6.38 -15.12 13.61
CA ARG A 162 -4.92 -15.06 13.86
C ARG A 162 -4.31 -13.69 13.57
N LYS A 163 -3.41 -13.26 14.47
CA LYS A 163 -2.50 -12.13 14.26
C LYS A 163 -1.42 -12.47 13.23
N MET A 164 -1.27 -11.62 12.22
CA MET A 164 -0.19 -11.68 11.23
C MET A 164 0.52 -10.32 11.12
N PHE A 165 1.85 -10.37 11.07
CA PHE A 165 2.69 -9.20 10.79
C PHE A 165 2.92 -9.06 9.29
N PHE A 166 2.61 -7.90 8.74
CA PHE A 166 2.79 -7.58 7.32
C PHE A 166 4.00 -6.67 7.14
N TRP A 167 5.14 -7.22 6.71
CA TRP A 167 6.42 -6.49 6.68
C TRP A 167 6.40 -5.25 5.76
N ARG A 168 5.70 -5.32 4.62
CA ARG A 168 5.55 -4.18 3.68
C ARG A 168 4.84 -2.97 4.30
N SER A 169 3.96 -3.16 5.30
CA SER A 169 3.27 -2.07 6.01
C SER A 169 3.77 -1.86 7.44
N GLN A 170 4.66 -2.74 7.91
CA GLN A 170 5.16 -2.86 9.28
C GLN A 170 4.05 -2.90 10.36
N GLN A 171 2.88 -3.46 10.02
CA GLN A 171 1.71 -3.51 10.89
C GLN A 171 1.32 -4.92 11.31
N ASN A 172 0.76 -5.05 12.51
CA ASN A 172 0.10 -6.26 12.97
C ASN A 172 -1.40 -6.16 12.65
N LEU A 173 -1.88 -7.10 11.82
CA LEU A 173 -3.30 -7.22 11.51
C LEU A 173 -3.87 -8.48 12.18
N ASP A 174 -5.01 -8.32 12.85
CA ASP A 174 -5.89 -9.44 13.16
C ASP A 174 -6.54 -9.88 11.83
N VAL A 175 -6.32 -11.12 11.42
CA VAL A 175 -6.91 -11.73 10.21
C VAL A 175 -7.91 -12.79 10.64
N VAL A 176 -9.18 -12.56 10.30
CA VAL A 176 -10.29 -13.45 10.63
C VAL A 176 -10.88 -14.00 9.33
N LEU A 177 -10.97 -15.32 9.24
CA LEU A 177 -11.59 -16.03 8.14
C LEU A 177 -12.93 -16.59 8.60
N HIS A 178 -14.00 -16.28 7.88
CA HIS A 178 -15.28 -16.95 8.01
C HIS A 178 -15.63 -17.72 6.74
N GLU A 179 -16.42 -18.78 6.86
CA GLU A 179 -16.98 -19.53 5.74
C GLU A 179 -18.51 -19.54 5.80
N ASN A 180 -19.14 -18.96 4.77
CA ASN A 180 -20.56 -19.12 4.52
C ASN A 180 -20.76 -20.25 3.51
N ILE A 181 -21.09 -21.45 4.03
CA ILE A 181 -21.32 -22.67 3.24
C ILE A 181 -22.56 -22.50 2.32
N GLY A 182 -23.56 -21.73 2.73
CA GLY A 182 -24.80 -21.51 1.97
C GLY A 182 -24.60 -20.65 0.71
N GLU A 183 -23.76 -19.63 0.80
CA GLU A 183 -23.37 -18.78 -0.34
C GLU A 183 -22.15 -19.33 -1.10
N GLY A 184 -21.43 -20.30 -0.54
CA GLY A 184 -20.20 -20.87 -1.12
C GLY A 184 -18.99 -19.93 -1.07
N VAL A 185 -18.91 -19.05 -0.07
CA VAL A 185 -17.92 -17.96 0.01
C VAL A 185 -17.14 -17.98 1.32
N VAL A 186 -15.81 -17.83 1.23
CA VAL A 186 -14.93 -17.53 2.34
C VAL A 186 -14.73 -16.02 2.42
N ILE A 187 -14.93 -15.44 3.61
CA ILE A 187 -14.87 -14.01 3.89
C ILE A 187 -13.62 -13.73 4.71
N ILE A 188 -12.73 -12.90 4.16
CA ILE A 188 -11.48 -12.48 4.81
C ILE A 188 -11.68 -11.07 5.39
N SER A 189 -11.82 -11.00 6.71
CA SER A 189 -11.91 -9.75 7.46
C SER A 189 -10.55 -9.43 8.09
N THR A 190 -10.09 -8.17 8.00
CA THR A 190 -8.85 -7.75 8.66
C THR A 190 -9.04 -6.47 9.48
N ARG A 191 -8.34 -6.39 10.61
CA ARG A 191 -8.35 -5.23 11.53
C ARG A 191 -6.93 -4.86 11.91
N SER A 192 -6.58 -3.57 11.79
CA SER A 192 -5.32 -3.03 12.30
C SER A 192 -5.42 -2.87 13.81
N PHE A 193 -4.60 -3.60 14.56
CA PHE A 193 -4.59 -3.54 16.02
C PHE A 193 -4.14 -2.15 16.53
N ASP A 194 -3.16 -1.55 15.84
CA ASP A 194 -2.49 -0.32 16.26
C ASP A 194 -3.32 0.97 16.02
N ARG A 195 -4.41 0.87 15.25
CA ARG A 195 -5.22 2.03 14.79
C ARG A 195 -6.73 1.86 14.96
N ASP A 196 -7.17 0.70 15.44
CA ASP A 196 -8.56 0.22 15.44
C ASP A 196 -9.30 0.40 14.09
N LEU A 197 -8.58 0.25 12.98
CA LEU A 197 -9.13 0.34 11.63
C LEU A 197 -9.54 -1.05 11.14
N THR A 198 -10.83 -1.25 10.88
CA THR A 198 -11.33 -2.40 10.11
C THR A 198 -11.22 -2.10 8.62
N PHE A 199 -10.68 -3.05 7.85
CA PHE A 199 -10.63 -2.96 6.40
C PHE A 199 -11.89 -3.60 5.78
N PRO A 200 -12.30 -3.19 4.56
CA PRO A 200 -13.39 -3.85 3.85
C PRO A 200 -13.10 -5.35 3.67
N PRO A 201 -14.06 -6.24 3.99
CA PRO A 201 -13.84 -7.68 3.87
C PRO A 201 -13.67 -8.11 2.40
N ILE A 202 -12.77 -9.07 2.17
CA ILE A 202 -12.52 -9.65 0.85
C ILE A 202 -13.31 -10.96 0.74
N PHE A 203 -14.15 -11.07 -0.29
CA PHE A 203 -14.97 -12.24 -0.57
C PHE A 203 -14.26 -13.16 -1.57
N VAL A 204 -14.05 -14.42 -1.21
CA VAL A 204 -13.38 -15.43 -2.05
C VAL A 204 -14.33 -16.61 -2.26
N GLU A 205 -14.70 -16.87 -3.52
CA GLU A 205 -15.53 -18.01 -3.89
C GLU A 205 -14.80 -19.32 -3.54
N ALA A 206 -15.39 -20.16 -2.68
CA ALA A 206 -14.72 -21.33 -2.11
C ALA A 206 -14.35 -22.37 -3.18
N SER A 207 -15.11 -22.42 -4.28
CA SER A 207 -14.84 -23.23 -5.49
C SER A 207 -13.47 -22.93 -6.12
N ARG A 208 -12.94 -21.71 -5.97
CA ARG A 208 -11.69 -21.25 -6.57
C ARG A 208 -10.47 -21.52 -5.70
N ILE A 209 -10.65 -22.05 -4.49
CA ILE A 209 -9.56 -22.42 -3.59
C ILE A 209 -9.08 -23.82 -4.03
N PRO A 210 -7.88 -23.95 -4.64
CA PRO A 210 -7.47 -25.16 -5.36
C PRO A 210 -6.91 -26.24 -4.42
N ILE A 211 -7.67 -26.58 -3.38
CA ILE A 211 -7.36 -27.69 -2.47
C ILE A 211 -8.00 -28.94 -3.07
N ALA A 212 -7.18 -29.84 -3.58
CA ALA A 212 -7.67 -31.07 -4.18
C ALA A 212 -8.31 -31.95 -3.10
N ARG A 213 -9.47 -32.53 -3.37
CA ARG A 213 -10.15 -33.44 -2.43
C ARG A 213 -9.24 -34.59 -1.96
N ALA A 214 -8.31 -35.03 -2.81
CA ALA A 214 -7.28 -36.01 -2.46
C ALA A 214 -6.30 -35.53 -1.36
N GLN A 215 -5.98 -34.23 -1.29
CA GLN A 215 -5.16 -33.66 -0.21
C GLN A 215 -5.92 -33.67 1.12
N ILE A 216 -7.22 -33.33 1.12
CA ILE A 216 -8.06 -33.39 2.31
C ILE A 216 -8.20 -34.84 2.78
N ASN A 217 -8.56 -35.76 1.87
CA ASN A 217 -8.66 -37.19 2.18
C ASN A 217 -7.36 -37.71 2.80
N LYS A 218 -6.20 -37.45 2.18
CA LYS A 218 -4.90 -37.90 2.71
C LYS A 218 -4.64 -37.32 4.11
N ALA A 219 -4.85 -36.02 4.32
CA ALA A 219 -4.63 -35.38 5.61
C ALA A 219 -5.63 -35.84 6.69
N VAL A 220 -6.80 -36.36 6.29
CA VAL A 220 -7.75 -37.06 7.18
C VAL A 220 -7.22 -38.45 7.53
N ASP A 221 -6.84 -39.25 6.54
CA ASP A 221 -6.32 -40.61 6.74
C ASP A 221 -5.02 -40.59 7.60
N ASP A 222 -4.11 -39.64 7.35
CA ASP A 222 -2.90 -39.38 8.15
C ASP A 222 -3.26 -39.03 9.62
N LYS A 223 -4.37 -38.30 9.85
CA LYS A 223 -4.86 -37.95 11.20
C LYS A 223 -5.58 -39.11 11.89
N GLU A 224 -6.35 -39.92 11.17
CA GLU A 224 -7.05 -41.10 11.69
C GLU A 224 -6.05 -42.08 12.32
N LEU A 225 -4.95 -42.37 11.62
CA LEU A 225 -3.83 -43.15 12.17
C LEU A 225 -3.31 -42.54 13.48
N SER A 226 -3.10 -41.22 13.52
CA SER A 226 -2.63 -40.54 14.74
C SER A 226 -3.61 -40.59 15.92
N VAL A 227 -4.92 -40.78 15.68
CA VAL A 227 -5.94 -40.95 16.72
C VAL A 227 -5.95 -42.39 17.23
N VAL A 228 -5.77 -43.37 16.34
CA VAL A 228 -5.62 -44.79 16.68
C VAL A 228 -4.40 -45.01 17.56
N ASP A 229 -3.24 -44.46 17.20
CA ASP A 229 -2.01 -44.55 18.00
C ASP A 229 -2.18 -43.95 19.40
N LYS A 230 -2.84 -42.78 19.51
CA LYS A 230 -3.14 -42.14 20.80
C LYS A 230 -4.10 -42.96 21.66
N ARG A 231 -5.05 -43.68 21.06
CA ARG A 231 -5.93 -44.63 21.79
C ARG A 231 -5.14 -45.84 22.33
N GLN A 232 -4.02 -46.23 21.70
CA GLN A 232 -3.13 -47.29 22.18
C GLN A 232 -2.10 -46.82 23.22
N ALA A 233 -1.69 -45.54 23.19
CA ALA A 233 -0.63 -44.99 24.04
C ALA A 233 -1.00 -44.74 25.52
N PHE A 234 -2.12 -45.29 26.02
CA PHE A 234 -2.47 -45.19 27.44
C PHE A 234 -1.46 -45.97 28.31
N PRO A 235 -0.88 -45.35 29.36
CA PRO A 235 0.16 -45.99 30.15
C PRO A 235 -0.39 -47.22 30.90
N PRO A 236 0.36 -48.34 30.96
CA PRO A 236 -0.08 -49.54 31.68
C PRO A 236 -0.12 -49.27 33.18
N GLN A 237 -1.31 -48.97 33.71
CA GLN A 237 -1.49 -48.84 35.16
C GLN A 237 -1.19 -50.18 35.84
N SER A 238 -0.29 -50.12 36.83
CA SER A 238 0.45 -51.28 37.31
C SER A 238 -0.34 -52.17 38.27
N HIS A 239 -1.11 -53.12 37.74
CA HIS A 239 -1.49 -54.33 38.47
C HIS A 239 -1.30 -55.59 37.61
N HIS A 240 -0.70 -56.63 38.22
CA HIS A 240 -0.04 -57.73 37.51
C HIS A 240 -0.99 -58.79 36.89
N ALA A 241 -0.49 -59.39 35.80
CA ALA A 241 -0.59 -60.82 35.46
C ALA A 241 -1.91 -61.45 34.94
N GLN A 242 -3.05 -60.74 34.80
CA GLN A 242 -4.27 -61.35 34.20
C GLN A 242 -4.54 -61.01 32.71
N ILE A 243 -3.76 -60.12 32.09
CA ILE A 243 -4.12 -59.54 30.77
C ILE A 243 -3.70 -60.42 29.56
N ALA A 244 -2.80 -61.39 29.75
CA ALA A 244 -2.25 -62.23 28.67
C ALA A 244 -3.27 -63.10 27.90
N LYS A 245 -4.51 -63.23 28.39
CA LYS A 245 -5.62 -63.94 27.70
C LYS A 245 -6.69 -63.01 27.10
N ARG A 246 -6.43 -61.70 26.99
CA ARG A 246 -7.39 -60.71 26.45
C ARG A 246 -6.97 -60.00 25.16
N GLN A 247 -5.75 -60.23 24.66
CA GLN A 247 -5.18 -59.48 23.53
C GLN A 247 -5.65 -59.93 22.14
N GLU A 248 -6.22 -61.13 21.99
CA GLU A 248 -6.70 -61.63 20.68
C GLU A 248 -8.06 -61.05 20.24
N GLY A 249 -8.76 -60.35 21.14
CA GLY A 249 -10.13 -59.86 20.91
C GLY A 249 -10.25 -58.37 20.56
N SER A 250 -9.20 -57.56 20.76
CA SER A 250 -9.27 -56.10 20.58
C SER A 250 -9.14 -55.69 19.11
N ARG A 251 -10.14 -56.05 18.29
CA ARG A 251 -10.39 -55.34 17.03
C ARG A 251 -10.61 -53.86 17.36
N GLN A 252 -9.83 -52.99 16.74
CA GLN A 252 -10.10 -51.55 16.76
C GLN A 252 -11.49 -51.34 16.15
N GLU A 253 -12.42 -50.74 16.89
CA GLU A 253 -13.68 -50.29 16.30
C GLU A 253 -13.34 -49.18 15.29
N PRO A 254 -13.82 -49.27 14.04
CA PRO A 254 -13.54 -48.26 13.03
C PRO A 254 -14.13 -46.93 13.47
N ILE A 255 -13.41 -45.84 13.17
CA ILE A 255 -13.86 -44.47 13.46
C ILE A 255 -15.25 -44.27 12.87
N SER A 256 -16.18 -43.73 13.67
CA SER A 256 -17.57 -43.59 13.26
C SER A 256 -17.70 -42.66 12.05
N THR A 257 -18.74 -42.86 11.25
CA THR A 257 -18.99 -42.02 10.06
C THR A 257 -19.18 -40.54 10.41
N GLN A 258 -19.63 -40.24 11.64
CA GLN A 258 -19.71 -38.87 12.17
C GLN A 258 -18.33 -38.33 12.56
N GLU A 259 -17.54 -39.04 13.40
CA GLU A 259 -16.15 -38.62 13.74
C GLU A 259 -15.32 -38.36 12.47
N ARG A 260 -15.47 -39.19 11.44
CA ARG A 260 -14.78 -39.03 10.15
C ARG A 260 -15.24 -37.78 9.37
N ALA A 261 -16.52 -37.44 9.41
CA ALA A 261 -17.05 -36.23 8.78
C ALA A 261 -16.59 -34.96 9.52
N GLU A 262 -16.57 -34.99 10.85
CA GLU A 262 -16.06 -33.89 11.69
C GLU A 262 -14.55 -33.68 11.46
N LEU A 263 -13.77 -34.77 11.39
CA LEU A 263 -12.34 -34.73 11.07
C LEU A 263 -12.06 -34.21 9.65
N TYR A 264 -12.93 -34.54 8.69
CA TYR A 264 -12.86 -34.02 7.32
C TYR A 264 -13.10 -32.51 7.27
N GLU A 265 -14.16 -31.98 7.88
CA GLU A 265 -14.40 -30.53 7.88
C GLU A 265 -13.35 -29.75 8.68
N ALA A 266 -12.88 -30.27 9.82
CA ALA A 266 -11.77 -29.64 10.55
C ALA A 266 -10.50 -29.53 9.69
N THR A 267 -10.15 -30.60 8.96
CA THR A 267 -8.96 -30.65 8.09
C THR A 267 -9.13 -29.80 6.83
N ARG A 268 -10.35 -29.75 6.27
CA ARG A 268 -10.71 -28.87 5.16
C ARG A 268 -10.56 -27.39 5.53
N LYS A 269 -11.10 -26.98 6.68
CA LYS A 269 -11.00 -25.61 7.21
C LYS A 269 -9.56 -25.20 7.51
N GLU A 270 -8.76 -26.10 8.08
CA GLU A 270 -7.33 -25.92 8.30
C GLU A 270 -6.59 -25.64 6.98
N LEU A 271 -6.74 -26.52 5.97
CA LEU A 271 -6.11 -26.35 4.65
C LEU A 271 -6.57 -25.08 3.91
N ILE A 272 -7.85 -24.72 3.99
CA ILE A 272 -8.39 -23.45 3.45
C ILE A 272 -7.68 -22.26 4.11
N SER A 273 -7.54 -22.29 5.44
CA SER A 273 -6.87 -21.22 6.17
C SER A 273 -5.38 -21.13 5.81
N GLU A 274 -4.65 -22.25 5.72
CA GLU A 274 -3.25 -22.24 5.33
C GLU A 274 -3.05 -21.74 3.90
N TYR A 275 -3.86 -22.19 2.94
CA TYR A 275 -3.76 -21.71 1.56
C TYR A 275 -3.96 -20.20 1.46
N LEU A 276 -5.01 -19.65 2.10
CA LEU A 276 -5.30 -18.22 2.06
C LEU A 276 -4.23 -17.40 2.80
N LEU A 277 -3.78 -17.84 3.99
CA LEU A 277 -2.75 -17.15 4.75
C LEU A 277 -1.39 -17.20 4.02
N ASN A 278 -1.07 -18.27 3.32
CA ASN A 278 0.15 -18.38 2.51
C ASN A 278 0.04 -17.64 1.15
N ARG A 279 -1.16 -17.30 0.68
CA ARG A 279 -1.37 -16.33 -0.41
C ARG A 279 -1.29 -14.88 0.05
N LEU A 280 -1.70 -14.57 1.29
CA LEU A 280 -1.55 -13.25 1.91
C LEU A 280 -0.07 -12.95 2.27
N LYS A 281 0.68 -13.97 2.70
CA LYS A 281 2.15 -13.94 2.81
C LYS A 281 2.79 -14.10 1.41
N VAL A 282 2.81 -13.05 0.60
CA VAL A 282 3.57 -13.04 -0.67
C VAL A 282 5.04 -13.44 -0.35
N PRO A 283 5.56 -14.58 -0.84
CA PRO A 283 6.84 -15.10 -0.37
C PRO A 283 8.02 -14.23 -0.84
N ASP A 284 8.85 -13.77 0.10
CA ASP A 284 10.01 -12.92 -0.18
C ASP A 284 11.08 -13.59 -1.06
N ASP A 285 11.08 -14.92 -1.23
CA ASP A 285 12.00 -15.61 -2.13
C ASP A 285 11.82 -15.20 -3.61
N ALA A 286 10.68 -14.58 -3.99
CA ALA A 286 10.51 -13.92 -5.29
C ALA A 286 11.26 -12.57 -5.43
N ASN A 287 11.84 -12.05 -4.34
CA ASN A 287 12.59 -10.80 -4.30
C ASN A 287 13.96 -10.95 -3.57
N LYS A 288 14.37 -12.20 -3.30
CA LYS A 288 15.63 -12.52 -2.63
C LYS A 288 16.73 -12.66 -3.69
N PRO A 289 17.78 -11.82 -3.68
CA PRO A 289 18.79 -11.84 -4.72
C PRO A 289 19.57 -13.18 -4.72
N PRO A 290 19.76 -13.83 -5.89
CA PRO A 290 20.45 -15.11 -6.00
C PRO A 290 21.97 -14.93 -5.85
N GLY A 291 22.45 -14.80 -4.61
CA GLY A 291 23.88 -14.62 -4.34
C GLY A 291 24.37 -14.78 -2.89
N LEU A 292 23.49 -14.81 -1.88
CA LEU A 292 23.91 -14.88 -0.47
C LEU A 292 23.58 -16.22 0.18
N SER A 293 24.39 -17.24 -0.15
CA SER A 293 24.53 -18.48 0.61
C SER A 293 25.96 -19.03 0.50
N ALA A 294 26.46 -19.65 1.57
CA ALA A 294 27.69 -20.45 1.64
C ALA A 294 29.07 -19.76 1.57
N ALA A 295 29.30 -18.67 2.32
CA ALA A 295 30.63 -18.32 2.85
C ALA A 295 30.48 -17.48 4.16
N ALA A 296 31.26 -17.66 5.24
CA ALA A 296 32.24 -18.71 5.56
C ALA A 296 32.21 -19.01 7.09
N LYS A 297 32.75 -20.16 7.51
CA LYS A 297 32.95 -20.48 8.93
C LYS A 297 34.20 -19.76 9.46
N SER A 298 34.07 -18.99 10.54
CA SER A 298 35.19 -18.43 11.32
C SER A 298 35.08 -18.80 12.81
N PRO A 299 36.20 -18.88 13.55
CA PRO A 299 36.31 -19.83 14.67
C PRO A 299 35.90 -19.30 16.04
N LYS A 300 35.67 -20.24 16.95
CA LYS A 300 35.51 -20.02 18.40
C LYS A 300 36.71 -19.24 18.96
N ARG A 301 36.47 -18.24 19.81
CA ARG A 301 37.46 -17.79 20.80
C ARG A 301 36.79 -17.53 22.14
N SER A 302 37.35 -18.13 23.19
CA SER A 302 36.80 -18.11 24.55
C SER A 302 37.72 -17.35 25.50
N THR A 303 37.18 -16.40 26.25
CA THR A 303 37.63 -16.04 27.60
C THR A 303 36.50 -15.34 28.35
N SER A 304 36.33 -15.69 29.62
CA SER A 304 35.48 -15.02 30.61
C SER A 304 36.37 -14.46 31.73
N PRO A 305 35.83 -13.97 32.87
CA PRO A 305 35.06 -12.72 32.98
C PRO A 305 35.73 -11.75 33.99
N LYS A 306 35.18 -10.53 34.15
CA LYS A 306 35.34 -9.74 35.39
C LYS A 306 34.26 -8.67 35.55
N SER A 307 33.96 -8.34 36.79
CA SER A 307 32.99 -7.34 37.26
C SER A 307 33.70 -6.12 37.86
N VAL A 308 32.96 -5.03 38.14
CA VAL A 308 33.00 -4.17 39.35
C VAL A 308 32.32 -2.80 39.12
N ALA A 309 31.65 -2.27 40.16
CA ALA A 309 31.08 -0.91 40.34
C ALA A 309 29.99 -0.45 39.35
N ALA A 310 28.83 0.13 39.76
CA ALA A 310 28.51 1.17 40.76
C ALA A 310 28.91 2.59 40.28
N ALA A 311 28.02 3.50 39.89
CA ALA A 311 26.78 4.04 40.51
C ALA A 311 27.02 5.22 41.48
N ALA A 312 27.06 6.43 40.93
CA ALA A 312 26.83 7.70 41.63
C ALA A 312 26.54 8.83 40.63
N MET A 313 25.46 9.59 40.83
CA MET A 313 25.32 11.01 40.46
C MET A 313 23.95 11.49 40.95
N ALA A 314 23.94 12.30 42.00
CA ALA A 314 22.76 12.99 42.51
C ALA A 314 23.11 14.48 42.69
N ALA A 315 22.20 15.37 42.29
CA ALA A 315 22.29 16.79 42.53
C ALA A 315 20.87 17.37 42.53
N GLU A 316 20.37 17.75 43.71
CA GLU A 316 19.11 18.49 43.85
C GLU A 316 19.34 20.00 43.66
N ALA A 317 18.27 20.75 43.40
CA ALA A 317 18.26 22.20 43.50
C ALA A 317 18.29 22.64 44.97
N PRO A 318 18.55 23.93 45.30
CA PRO A 318 17.40 24.85 45.34
C PRO A 318 17.70 26.35 45.08
N PHE A 319 16.70 27.12 44.63
CA PHE A 319 16.33 28.36 45.34
C PHE A 319 14.88 28.86 45.06
N LEU A 320 14.51 29.91 45.79
CA LEU A 320 13.19 30.53 45.97
C LEU A 320 13.19 31.97 45.35
N GLN A 321 12.13 32.79 45.23
CA GLN A 321 10.68 32.68 45.53
C GLN A 321 9.86 33.77 44.78
N ARG A 322 8.55 33.51 44.61
CA ARG A 322 7.38 34.43 44.59
C ARG A 322 7.54 35.94 44.31
N LEU A 323 6.77 36.38 43.32
CA LEU A 323 5.61 37.30 43.49
C LEU A 323 4.45 36.82 42.58
N SER A 324 3.34 37.55 42.41
CA SER A 324 2.25 37.84 43.38
C SER A 324 1.33 38.94 42.82
N THR A 325 -0.02 38.77 42.88
CA THR A 325 -1.09 39.75 42.50
C THR A 325 -1.05 40.28 41.05
N ASP A 326 -2.13 40.56 40.32
CA ASP A 326 -3.57 40.22 40.34
C ASP A 326 -4.16 40.61 38.95
N GLY A 327 -5.41 40.35 38.53
CA GLY A 327 -6.58 39.70 39.15
C GLY A 327 -7.84 39.85 38.25
N ALA A 328 -9.03 39.48 38.75
CA ALA A 328 -10.35 39.50 38.07
C ALA A 328 -10.53 38.57 36.82
N GLY A 329 -11.73 38.06 36.50
CA GLY A 329 -12.99 38.05 37.27
C GLY A 329 -14.28 37.83 36.46
N SER A 330 -14.70 36.57 36.26
CA SER A 330 -16.07 36.10 35.87
C SER A 330 -16.00 34.57 35.69
N VAL A 331 -16.80 33.66 36.27
CA VAL A 331 -18.12 33.65 36.96
C VAL A 331 -19.34 33.64 36.03
N LEU A 332 -19.76 32.43 35.58
CA LEU A 332 -21.09 31.88 35.93
C LEU A 332 -21.30 30.39 35.55
N CYS A 333 -22.27 29.77 36.22
CA CYS A 333 -23.02 28.56 35.87
C CYS A 333 -22.26 27.25 35.52
N THR A 334 -21.84 26.55 36.56
CA THR A 334 -21.88 25.08 36.57
C THR A 334 -23.32 24.56 36.43
N ARG A 335 -23.56 23.57 35.56
CA ARG A 335 -24.70 22.64 35.69
C ARG A 335 -24.37 21.30 35.04
N GLY A 336 -23.92 20.34 35.85
CA GLY A 336 -23.54 19.00 35.37
C GLY A 336 -24.73 18.06 35.20
N LEU A 337 -24.58 17.07 34.31
CA LEU A 337 -25.43 15.88 34.22
C LEU A 337 -24.58 14.68 33.77
N MET A 338 -23.97 13.99 34.73
CA MET A 338 -23.36 12.68 34.49
C MET A 338 -24.45 11.59 34.46
N VAL A 339 -24.71 11.00 33.29
CA VAL A 339 -25.55 9.78 33.18
C VAL A 339 -24.95 8.78 32.18
N SER A 340 -23.73 8.30 32.45
CA SER A 340 -23.13 7.16 31.73
C SER A 340 -23.69 5.83 32.25
N LYS A 341 -24.97 5.54 31.95
CA LYS A 341 -25.53 4.19 32.15
C LYS A 341 -25.13 3.29 30.98
N PRO A 342 -24.65 2.05 31.23
CA PRO A 342 -24.31 1.12 30.15
C PRO A 342 -25.56 0.69 29.38
N TYR A 343 -25.50 0.79 28.05
CA TYR A 343 -26.60 0.44 27.16
C TYR A 343 -26.76 -1.09 27.11
N ARG A 344 -27.74 -1.64 27.83
CA ARG A 344 -28.10 -3.06 27.72
C ARG A 344 -28.97 -3.27 26.48
N PHE A 345 -28.56 -4.16 25.58
CA PHE A 345 -29.42 -4.65 24.52
C PHE A 345 -30.70 -5.27 25.12
N PRO A 346 -31.90 -4.90 24.65
CA PRO A 346 -33.12 -5.64 24.99
C PRO A 346 -33.06 -7.00 24.30
N THR A 347 -33.18 -8.08 25.07
CA THR A 347 -33.33 -9.43 24.50
C THR A 347 -34.68 -9.52 23.78
N ALA A 348 -34.64 -9.83 22.48
CA ALA A 348 -35.81 -9.78 21.61
C ALA A 348 -36.85 -10.85 21.97
N ARG A 349 -37.83 -10.49 22.81
CA ARG A 349 -39.17 -11.08 22.71
C ARG A 349 -39.77 -10.70 21.35
N ARG A 350 -40.57 -11.57 20.75
CA ARG A 350 -41.29 -11.30 19.50
C ARG A 350 -42.21 -10.08 19.69
N GLY A 351 -41.84 -8.93 19.15
CA GLY A 351 -42.71 -7.75 19.06
C GLY A 351 -43.82 -7.97 18.05
N SER A 352 -44.91 -7.20 18.15
CA SER A 352 -45.96 -7.19 17.12
C SER A 352 -45.45 -6.50 15.85
N VAL A 353 -46.09 -6.80 14.72
CA VAL A 353 -45.97 -6.01 13.49
C VAL A 353 -46.33 -4.54 13.75
N ASP A 354 -47.20 -4.27 14.73
CA ASP A 354 -47.59 -2.92 15.14
C ASP A 354 -46.49 -2.15 15.86
N ASP A 355 -45.60 -2.83 16.60
CA ASP A 355 -44.47 -2.19 17.26
C ASP A 355 -43.45 -1.70 16.23
N PHE A 356 -43.21 -2.52 15.19
CA PHE A 356 -42.40 -2.12 14.03
C PHE A 356 -43.03 -0.95 13.25
N ARG A 357 -44.36 -0.94 13.06
CA ARG A 357 -45.08 0.18 12.45
C ARG A 357 -44.95 1.47 13.26
N ARG A 358 -45.04 1.43 14.60
CA ARG A 358 -44.81 2.62 15.44
C ARG A 358 -43.39 3.14 15.32
N ALA A 359 -42.39 2.27 15.43
CA ALA A 359 -40.98 2.67 15.28
C ALA A 359 -40.70 3.28 13.90
N SER A 360 -41.30 2.72 12.84
CA SER A 360 -41.19 3.27 11.48
C SER A 360 -41.83 4.65 11.33
N LEU A 361 -42.96 4.91 11.97
CA LEU A 361 -43.62 6.23 11.96
C LEU A 361 -42.85 7.26 12.81
N GLU A 362 -42.30 6.85 13.94
CA GLU A 362 -41.46 7.71 14.78
C GLU A 362 -40.17 8.12 14.07
N LEU A 363 -39.52 7.19 13.36
CA LEU A 363 -38.37 7.49 12.50
C LEU A 363 -38.74 8.46 11.36
N GLN A 364 -39.88 8.28 10.69
CA GLN A 364 -40.34 9.23 9.66
C GLN A 364 -40.59 10.63 10.25
N ARG A 365 -41.14 10.72 11.46
CA ARG A 365 -41.35 11.99 12.19
C ARG A 365 -40.01 12.70 12.47
N LEU A 366 -39.03 11.95 13.00
CA LEU A 366 -37.69 12.46 13.31
C LEU A 366 -36.92 12.90 12.04
N VAL A 367 -37.02 12.15 10.94
CA VAL A 367 -36.41 12.55 9.66
C VAL A 367 -37.00 13.87 9.15
N GLY A 368 -38.32 14.04 9.23
CA GLY A 368 -39.00 15.31 8.91
C GLY A 368 -38.51 16.48 9.77
N GLU A 369 -38.38 16.28 11.09
CA GLU A 369 -37.83 17.28 12.01
C GLU A 369 -36.36 17.64 11.70
N THR A 370 -35.54 16.68 11.27
CA THR A 370 -34.15 16.96 10.85
C THR A 370 -34.05 17.70 9.52
N SER A 371 -34.98 17.48 8.57
CA SER A 371 -34.95 18.17 7.28
C SER A 371 -35.09 19.68 7.45
N GLY A 372 -36.05 20.14 8.26
CA GLY A 372 -36.25 21.57 8.52
C GLY A 372 -35.07 22.25 9.25
N LEU A 373 -34.20 21.49 9.92
CA LEU A 373 -32.96 22.01 10.50
C LEU A 373 -31.85 22.19 9.46
N ILE A 374 -31.86 21.42 8.36
CA ILE A 374 -30.93 21.58 7.23
C ILE A 374 -31.31 22.85 6.45
N ASP A 375 -32.60 23.03 6.11
CA ASP A 375 -33.10 24.20 5.39
C ASP A 375 -32.72 25.53 6.12
N VAL A 376 -32.84 25.53 7.46
CA VAL A 376 -32.46 26.68 8.32
C VAL A 376 -30.94 26.88 8.40
N ALA A 377 -30.14 25.82 8.25
CA ALA A 377 -28.67 25.93 8.20
C ALA A 377 -28.19 26.48 6.85
N GLU A 378 -28.77 26.03 5.74
CA GLU A 378 -28.43 26.51 4.39
C GLU A 378 -28.82 27.98 4.21
N ALA A 379 -30.01 28.39 4.67
CA ALA A 379 -30.43 29.81 4.65
C ALA A 379 -29.44 30.74 5.38
N LYS A 380 -28.89 30.29 6.53
CA LYS A 380 -27.87 31.05 7.27
C LYS A 380 -26.50 31.05 6.57
N ALA A 381 -26.13 29.97 5.90
CA ALA A 381 -24.91 29.92 5.10
C ALA A 381 -24.98 30.91 3.92
N GLU A 382 -26.15 31.06 3.28
CA GLU A 382 -26.35 32.02 2.20
C GLU A 382 -26.24 33.48 2.68
N GLU A 383 -26.82 33.80 3.85
CA GLU A 383 -26.71 35.12 4.48
C GLU A 383 -25.24 35.48 4.83
N ALA A 384 -24.47 34.50 5.32
CA ALA A 384 -23.03 34.65 5.54
C ALA A 384 -22.25 34.87 4.22
N GLY A 385 -22.61 34.18 3.13
CA GLY A 385 -21.99 34.40 1.82
C GLY A 385 -22.25 35.81 1.26
N ARG A 386 -23.49 36.30 1.38
CA ARG A 386 -23.89 37.64 0.95
C ARG A 386 -23.14 38.75 1.70
N THR A 387 -22.92 38.59 3.00
CA THR A 387 -22.16 39.57 3.82
C THR A 387 -20.68 39.62 3.47
N VAL A 388 -20.02 38.47 3.28
CA VAL A 388 -18.61 38.42 2.81
C VAL A 388 -18.45 39.08 1.43
N THR A 389 -19.38 38.83 0.51
CA THR A 389 -19.37 39.43 -0.84
C THR A 389 -19.49 40.95 -0.79
N ARG A 390 -20.30 41.49 0.13
CA ARG A 390 -20.46 42.95 0.33
C ARG A 390 -19.17 43.60 0.88
N ALA A 391 -18.50 42.96 1.83
CA ALA A 391 -17.21 43.44 2.35
C ALA A 391 -16.13 43.48 1.25
N ARG A 392 -16.10 42.46 0.37
CA ARG A 392 -15.09 42.38 -0.70
C ARG A 392 -15.23 43.50 -1.74
N ARG A 393 -16.45 43.95 -2.05
CA ARG A 393 -16.67 45.11 -2.94
C ARG A 393 -16.17 46.42 -2.32
N LEU A 394 -16.48 46.69 -1.06
CA LEU A 394 -16.04 47.90 -0.35
C LEU A 394 -14.50 47.99 -0.24
N SER A 395 -13.80 46.86 -0.27
CA SER A 395 -12.32 46.80 -0.27
C SER A 395 -11.68 47.13 -1.63
N THR A 396 -12.43 47.05 -2.75
CA THR A 396 -11.88 47.27 -4.09
C THR A 396 -11.86 48.74 -4.55
N ASP A 397 -12.71 49.60 -3.98
CA ASP A 397 -12.85 51.00 -4.41
C ASP A 397 -11.79 51.95 -3.81
N MET A 398 -10.94 51.47 -2.89
CA MET A 398 -9.88 52.27 -2.24
C MET A 398 -8.49 52.12 -2.89
N LYS A 399 -8.39 52.33 -4.22
CA LYS A 399 -7.08 52.47 -4.90
C LYS A 399 -6.73 53.95 -5.11
N LEU A 400 -5.69 54.40 -4.42
CA LEU A 400 -5.09 55.73 -4.60
C LEU A 400 -4.29 55.81 -5.92
N PRO A 401 -4.19 57.01 -6.55
CA PRO A 401 -3.43 57.20 -7.78
C PRO A 401 -1.91 57.20 -7.55
N SER A 402 -1.16 56.67 -8.50
CA SER A 402 0.31 56.57 -8.49
C SER A 402 0.98 57.81 -9.09
N SER A 403 2.01 58.34 -8.43
CA SER A 403 2.86 59.44 -8.93
C SER A 403 4.12 58.93 -9.68
N HIS A 404 4.57 59.70 -10.68
CA HIS A 404 5.78 59.45 -11.48
C HIS A 404 7.09 59.77 -10.74
N SER A 405 8.17 59.07 -11.11
CA SER A 405 9.49 59.70 -11.35
C SER A 405 10.41 58.83 -12.23
N ASN A 406 11.07 59.50 -13.20
CA ASN A 406 12.46 59.36 -13.73
C ASN A 406 13.17 57.99 -13.60
N ALA A 407 13.78 57.36 -14.63
CA ALA A 407 14.62 57.82 -15.75
C ALA A 407 15.99 58.41 -15.34
N TRP A 408 17.11 57.81 -15.80
CA TRP A 408 18.42 58.40 -16.16
C TRP A 408 19.47 57.29 -16.42
N ASN A 409 20.57 57.63 -17.12
CA ASN A 409 21.77 56.84 -17.48
C ASN A 409 21.57 55.69 -18.49
N ASP A 410 22.23 55.63 -19.66
CA ASP A 410 23.68 55.75 -20.03
C ASP A 410 24.37 54.38 -19.91
N ASP A 411 24.68 53.68 -20.99
CA ASP A 411 25.73 53.93 -22.02
C ASP A 411 27.13 53.52 -21.54
N TYR A 412 27.59 52.36 -22.02
CA TYR A 412 29.00 51.94 -22.03
C TYR A 412 29.22 50.85 -23.08
N GLY A 413 30.08 51.14 -24.06
CA GLY A 413 30.58 50.17 -25.04
C GLY A 413 32.07 49.88 -24.86
N ALA A 414 32.41 48.60 -24.84
CA ALA A 414 33.74 48.02 -25.11
C ALA A 414 33.48 46.54 -25.44
N ASP A 415 33.78 45.99 -26.62
CA ASP A 415 34.97 46.12 -27.48
C ASP A 415 36.25 45.61 -26.80
N ASN A 416 36.59 44.35 -27.10
CA ASN A 416 37.91 43.78 -26.84
C ASN A 416 38.09 42.52 -27.70
N GLY A 417 39.07 42.53 -28.61
CA GLY A 417 39.36 41.41 -29.51
C GLY A 417 40.17 40.29 -28.83
N GLY A 418 39.91 39.03 -29.23
CA GLY A 418 40.65 37.85 -28.76
C GLY A 418 41.17 37.01 -29.91
N SER A 419 42.41 37.26 -30.35
CA SER A 419 43.09 36.48 -31.39
C SER A 419 43.65 35.16 -30.85
N GLY A 420 43.51 34.07 -31.60
CA GLY A 420 44.07 32.76 -31.25
C GLY A 420 44.15 31.79 -32.43
N SER A 421 45.38 31.65 -32.94
CA SER A 421 45.96 30.50 -33.67
C SER A 421 45.13 29.20 -33.65
N GLU A 422 44.82 28.51 -34.76
CA GLU A 422 45.68 28.15 -35.91
C GLU A 422 46.85 27.23 -35.49
N SER A 423 46.64 25.92 -35.65
CA SER A 423 47.65 24.86 -35.44
C SER A 423 47.33 23.68 -36.36
N ASP A 424 48.27 23.32 -37.22
CA ASP A 424 48.23 22.16 -38.09
C ASP A 424 48.59 20.84 -37.36
N GLU A 425 48.65 19.76 -38.15
CA GLU A 425 49.23 18.44 -37.83
C GLU A 425 48.43 17.55 -36.82
N ALA A 426 48.42 16.22 -36.94
CA ALA A 426 49.09 15.34 -37.91
C ALA A 426 48.14 14.23 -38.39
N SER A 427 48.33 13.79 -39.64
CA SER A 427 47.88 12.48 -40.10
C SER A 427 48.69 11.37 -39.43
N TYR A 428 48.04 10.29 -38.98
CA TYR A 428 48.72 9.04 -38.62
C TYR A 428 48.13 7.89 -39.42
N GLU A 429 48.91 7.35 -40.34
CA GLU A 429 48.73 6.00 -40.85
C GLU A 429 49.34 5.03 -39.83
N ASP A 430 48.68 3.90 -39.55
CA ASP A 430 49.31 2.78 -38.85
C ASP A 430 48.95 1.48 -39.56
N GLU A 431 49.97 0.83 -40.13
CA GLU A 431 49.83 -0.43 -40.85
C GLU A 431 49.96 -1.65 -39.92
N GLY A 432 48.84 -2.37 -39.77
CA GLY A 432 48.83 -3.75 -40.22
C GLY A 432 48.69 -4.88 -39.18
N LYS A 433 48.75 -6.10 -39.76
CA LYS A 433 49.15 -7.37 -39.14
C LYS A 433 48.16 -7.99 -38.12
N ASP A 434 48.17 -9.31 -37.93
CA ASP A 434 48.39 -10.44 -38.85
C ASP A 434 47.88 -11.73 -38.16
N ALA A 435 47.76 -12.84 -38.91
CA ALA A 435 47.41 -14.19 -38.42
C ALA A 435 45.99 -14.33 -37.75
N LYS A 436 45.21 -15.39 -37.93
CA LYS A 436 45.40 -16.85 -38.06
C LYS A 436 45.64 -17.61 -36.74
N GLN A 437 45.03 -18.80 -36.71
CA GLN A 437 45.09 -19.87 -35.71
C GLN A 437 44.20 -19.64 -34.48
N GLY A 438 43.37 -20.62 -34.09
CA GLY A 438 43.15 -21.94 -34.72
C GLY A 438 41.98 -22.72 -34.13
#